data_AF-A0A959MXK4-F1
#
_entry.id   AF-A0A959MXK4-F1
#
_cell.length_a   1.000
_cell.length_b   1.000
_cell.length_c   1.000
_cell.angle_alpha   90.00
_cell.angle_beta   90.00
_cell.angle_gamma   90.00
#
_symmetry.space_group_name_H-M   'P 1'
#
loop_
_entity.id
_entity.type
_entity.pdbx_description
1 polymer ?
#
loop_
_entity_poly.entity_id
_entity_poly.type
_entity_poly.pdbx_seq_one_letter_code
_entity_poly.pdbx_strand_id
1 'polypeptide(L)'
;MNWKIILYLSLASIVIGVASVFGIFNSNFMPLVMLIFSVVSGYVIAKKSNTQLFMNGVLVGLFSGILISVIQAVMFDTYLLNNKESLDGFTNITGAMPTTSVIIFLGPFIGLIYGIIAGMVASKIYKSNKK
;
A
#
# COMPACT_ATOMS: atom_id res chain seq x y z
N MET A 1 2.12 -9.06 -18.51
CA MET A 1 1.71 -8.73 -17.12
C MET A 1 1.85 -10.00 -16.32
N ASN A 2 2.39 -9.98 -15.10
CA ASN A 2 2.48 -11.19 -14.27
C ASN A 2 1.48 -11.13 -13.12
N TRP A 3 0.22 -11.52 -13.40
CA TRP A 3 -0.88 -11.49 -12.42
C TRP A 3 -0.62 -12.32 -11.17
N LYS A 4 0.10 -13.44 -11.28
CA LYS A 4 0.46 -14.26 -10.11
C LYS A 4 1.30 -13.46 -9.12
N ILE A 5 2.35 -12.78 -9.59
CA ILE A 5 3.20 -11.94 -8.72
C ILE A 5 2.41 -10.77 -8.15
N ILE A 6 1.58 -10.13 -8.98
CA ILE A 6 0.75 -8.99 -8.55
C ILE A 6 -0.12 -9.41 -7.36
N LEU A 7 -0.90 -10.47 -7.52
CA LEU A 7 -1.80 -10.95 -6.48
C LEU A 7 -1.05 -11.44 -5.24
N TYR A 8 0.05 -12.20 -5.39
CA TYR A 8 0.82 -12.67 -4.22
C TYR A 8 1.42 -11.52 -3.40
N LEU A 9 2.01 -10.52 -4.07
CA LEU A 9 2.58 -9.37 -3.36
C LEU A 9 1.47 -8.51 -2.74
N SER A 10 0.37 -8.28 -3.45
CA SER A 10 -0.75 -7.53 -2.89
C SER A 10 -1.41 -8.24 -1.71
N LEU A 11 -1.50 -9.57 -1.69
CA LEU A 11 -2.02 -10.31 -0.53
C LEU A 11 -1.14 -10.13 0.72
N ALA A 12 0.17 -9.92 0.57
CA ALA A 12 1.04 -9.61 1.70
C ALA A 12 0.67 -8.28 2.39
N SER A 13 0.01 -7.37 1.68
CA SER A 13 -0.49 -6.11 2.25
C SER A 13 -1.62 -6.31 3.26
N ILE A 14 -2.30 -7.47 3.26
CA ILE A 14 -3.32 -7.81 4.28
C ILE A 14 -2.68 -7.81 5.66
N VAL A 15 -1.47 -8.37 5.80
CA VAL A 15 -0.74 -8.37 7.07
C VAL A 15 -0.46 -6.95 7.53
N ILE A 16 -0.09 -6.06 6.60
CA ILE A 16 0.16 -4.64 6.91
C ILE A 16 -1.14 -3.93 7.30
N GLY A 17 -2.23 -4.17 6.58
CA GLY A 17 -3.55 -3.63 6.89
C GLY A 17 -4.02 -4.03 8.28
N VAL A 18 -3.96 -5.32 8.61
CA VAL A 18 -4.32 -5.83 9.94
C VAL A 18 -3.40 -5.23 11.01
N ALA A 19 -2.09 -5.25 10.80
CA ALA A 19 -1.14 -4.67 11.73
C ALA A 19 -1.39 -3.17 11.98
N SER A 20 -1.83 -2.43 10.97
CA SER A 20 -2.21 -1.02 11.13
C SER A 20 -3.45 -0.82 11.99
N VAL A 21 -4.45 -1.71 11.88
CA VAL A 21 -5.66 -1.66 12.73
C VAL A 21 -5.31 -1.83 14.21
N PHE A 22 -4.31 -2.66 14.52
CA PHE A 22 -3.84 -2.87 15.89
C PHE A 22 -2.82 -1.83 16.38
N GLY A 23 -2.57 -0.76 15.61
CA GLY A 23 -1.65 0.31 16.00
C GLY A 23 -0.18 -0.13 16.08
N ILE A 24 0.17 -1.26 15.46
CA ILE A 24 1.57 -1.75 15.43
C ILE A 24 2.47 -0.73 14.72
N PHE A 25 1.92 -0.05 13.72
CA PHE A 25 2.59 1.03 13.02
C PHE A 25 1.96 2.35 13.47
N ASN A 26 2.68 3.14 14.26
CA ASN A 26 2.27 4.51 14.55
C ASN A 26 2.13 5.30 13.22
N SER A 27 1.19 6.26 13.19
CA SER A 27 0.85 7.10 12.02
C SER A 27 2.08 7.64 11.27
N ASN A 28 3.15 8.01 11.99
CA ASN A 28 4.39 8.51 11.41
C ASN A 28 5.24 7.44 10.71
N PHE A 29 5.13 6.18 11.12
CA PHE A 29 5.88 5.06 10.56
C PHE A 29 5.16 4.36 9.41
N MET A 30 3.83 4.50 9.28
CA MET A 30 3.07 3.91 8.20
C MET A 30 3.63 4.24 6.80
N PRO A 31 4.00 5.50 6.47
CA PRO A 31 4.62 5.83 5.19
C PRO A 31 5.95 5.09 4.95
N LEU A 32 6.75 4.92 6.00
CA LEU A 32 8.02 4.20 5.94
C LEU A 32 7.79 2.71 5.65
N VAL A 33 6.80 2.09 6.31
CA VAL A 33 6.42 0.69 6.10
C VAL A 33 5.95 0.47 4.66
N MET A 34 5.10 1.37 4.14
CA MET A 34 4.66 1.34 2.75
C MET A 34 5.82 1.49 1.77
N LEU A 35 6.77 2.39 2.07
CA LEU A 35 7.96 2.59 1.24
C LEU A 35 8.84 1.33 1.20
N ILE A 36 9.12 0.72 2.35
CA ILE A 36 9.89 -0.53 2.45
C ILE A 36 9.18 -1.64 1.66
N PHE A 37 7.87 -1.79 1.85
CA PHE A 37 7.06 -2.76 1.12
C PHE A 37 7.13 -2.54 -0.40
N SER A 38 7.06 -1.29 -0.86
CA SER A 38 7.20 -0.94 -2.28
C SER A 38 8.57 -1.30 -2.84
N VAL A 39 9.65 -1.02 -2.10
CA VAL A 39 11.01 -1.35 -2.52
C VAL A 39 11.21 -2.86 -2.61
N VAL A 40 10.75 -3.61 -1.60
CA VAL A 40 10.81 -5.08 -1.59
C VAL A 40 9.99 -5.67 -2.73
N SER A 41 8.76 -5.19 -2.92
CA SER A 41 7.89 -5.60 -4.03
C SER A 41 8.56 -5.34 -5.39
N GLY A 42 9.15 -4.16 -5.57
CA GLY A 42 9.90 -3.81 -6.77
C GLY A 42 11.08 -4.75 -7.03
N TYR A 43 11.84 -5.09 -5.98
CA TYR A 43 12.93 -6.07 -6.06
C TYR A 43 12.44 -7.45 -6.50
N VAL A 44 11.38 -7.97 -5.88
CA VAL A 44 10.80 -9.27 -6.22
C VAL A 44 10.29 -9.28 -7.67
N ILE A 45 9.61 -8.21 -8.11
CA ILE A 45 9.14 -8.05 -9.50
C ILE A 45 10.33 -8.10 -10.47
N ALA A 46 11.42 -7.38 -10.18
CA ALA A 46 12.61 -7.37 -11.04
C ALA A 46 13.28 -8.74 -11.18
N LYS A 47 13.17 -9.59 -10.15
CA LYS A 47 13.75 -10.95 -10.16
C LYS A 47 12.84 -12.00 -10.78
N LYS A 48 11.52 -11.82 -10.70
CA LYS A 48 10.52 -12.85 -11.06
C LYS A 48 9.71 -12.51 -12.32
N SER A 49 9.82 -11.30 -12.83
CA SER A 49 9.21 -10.86 -14.10
C SER A 49 10.28 -10.30 -15.04
N ASN A 50 10.08 -10.50 -16.33
CA ASN A 50 10.95 -10.01 -17.41
C ASN A 50 10.23 -9.02 -18.34
N THR A 51 8.93 -8.81 -18.15
CA THR A 51 8.09 -7.89 -18.93
C THR A 51 7.23 -7.01 -18.02
N GLN A 52 6.86 -5.83 -18.54
CA GLN A 52 5.88 -4.90 -17.93
C GLN A 52 6.14 -4.60 -16.43
N LEU A 53 7.41 -4.46 -16.05
CA LEU A 53 7.87 -4.34 -14.65
C LEU A 53 7.23 -3.15 -13.93
N PHE A 54 7.21 -1.99 -14.61
CA PHE A 54 6.60 -0.78 -14.08
C PHE A 54 5.11 -0.99 -13.77
N MET A 55 4.36 -1.54 -14.74
CA MET A 55 2.92 -1.77 -14.60
C MET A 55 2.61 -2.82 -13.52
N ASN A 56 3.42 -3.88 -13.41
CA ASN A 56 3.27 -4.84 -12.31
C ASN A 56 3.39 -4.14 -10.95
N GLY A 57 4.35 -3.20 -10.79
CA GLY A 57 4.52 -2.44 -9.55
C GLY A 57 3.34 -1.52 -9.24
N VAL A 58 2.86 -0.78 -10.25
CA VAL A 58 1.68 0.09 -10.13
C VAL A 58 0.44 -0.70 -9.68
N LEU A 59 0.20 -1.86 -10.30
CA LEU A 59 -0.93 -2.71 -9.95
C LEU A 59 -0.77 -3.33 -8.54
N VAL A 60 0.43 -3.75 -8.15
CA VAL A 60 0.69 -4.22 -6.78
C VAL A 60 0.31 -3.14 -5.78
N GLY A 61 0.74 -1.90 -6.00
CA GLY A 61 0.42 -0.76 -5.14
C GLY A 61 -1.08 -0.48 -5.09
N LEU A 62 -1.76 -0.43 -6.24
CA LEU A 62 -3.20 -0.19 -6.31
C LEU A 62 -4.00 -1.22 -5.51
N PHE A 63 -3.77 -2.52 -5.75
CA PHE A 63 -4.46 -3.58 -5.01
C PHE A 63 -4.10 -3.57 -3.53
N SER A 64 -2.85 -3.26 -3.18
CA SER A 64 -2.45 -3.15 -1.77
C SER A 64 -3.17 -2.00 -1.08
N GLY A 65 -3.26 -0.84 -1.74
CA GLY A 65 -3.99 0.32 -1.22
C GLY A 65 -5.46 0.03 -0.99
N ILE A 66 -6.12 -0.68 -1.93
CA ILE A 66 -7.50 -1.15 -1.77
C ILE A 66 -7.63 -2.11 -0.58
N LEU A 67 -6.78 -3.13 -0.51
CA LEU A 67 -6.87 -4.14 0.56
C LEU A 67 -6.66 -3.53 1.94
N ILE A 68 -5.65 -2.66 2.09
CA ILE A 68 -5.38 -1.97 3.35
C ILE A 68 -6.55 -1.08 3.75
N SER A 69 -7.06 -0.25 2.84
CA SER A 69 -8.17 0.66 3.19
C SER A 69 -9.47 -0.08 3.48
N VAL A 70 -9.76 -1.18 2.78
CA VAL A 70 -10.90 -2.05 3.08
C VAL A 70 -10.76 -2.66 4.48
N ILE A 71 -9.58 -3.17 4.84
CA ILE A 71 -9.35 -3.73 6.19
C ILE A 71 -9.55 -2.66 7.27
N GLN A 72 -8.98 -1.47 7.06
CA GLN A 72 -9.13 -0.34 7.99
C GLN A 72 -10.59 0.11 8.11
N ALA A 73 -11.34 0.13 7.01
CA ALA A 73 -12.75 0.52 7.02
C ALA A 73 -13.66 -0.54 7.65
N VAL A 74 -13.40 -1.83 7.41
CA VAL A 74 -14.14 -2.93 8.03
C VAL A 74 -13.89 -2.98 9.54
N MET A 75 -12.67 -2.70 9.97
CA MET A 75 -12.28 -2.70 11.38
C MET A 75 -12.13 -1.29 11.95
N PHE A 76 -12.94 -0.34 11.46
CA PHE A 76 -12.74 1.09 11.72
C PHE A 76 -12.76 1.46 13.20
N ASP A 77 -13.69 0.89 13.99
CA ASP A 77 -13.75 1.16 15.43
C ASP A 77 -12.48 0.71 16.14
N THR A 78 -11.95 -0.47 15.78
CA THR A 78 -10.68 -0.97 16.35
C THR A 78 -9.50 -0.12 15.88
N TYR A 79 -9.50 0.28 14.61
CA TYR A 79 -8.48 1.15 14.05
C TYR A 79 -8.42 2.49 14.80
N LEU A 80 -9.56 3.12 15.07
CA LEU A 80 -9.61 4.39 15.80
C LEU A 80 -9.18 4.27 17.26
N LEU A 81 -9.58 3.19 17.94
CA LEU A 81 -9.19 2.96 19.34
C LEU A 81 -7.67 2.87 19.50
N ASN A 82 -6.99 2.26 18.52
CA ASN A 82 -5.54 2.06 18.53
C ASN A 82 -4.75 3.18 17.84
N ASN A 83 -5.37 4.01 17.01
CA ASN A 83 -4.73 5.06 16.23
C ASN A 83 -5.39 6.43 16.45
N LYS A 84 -5.48 6.86 17.72
CA LYS A 84 -6.16 8.13 18.09
C LYS A 84 -5.60 9.36 17.36
N GLU A 85 -4.29 9.39 17.12
CA GLU A 85 -3.61 10.47 16.36
C GLU A 85 -4.08 10.57 14.91
N SER A 86 -4.55 9.47 14.31
CA SER A 86 -5.08 9.49 12.95
C SER A 86 -6.43 10.20 12.88
N LEU A 87 -7.17 10.27 13.98
CA LEU A 87 -8.49 10.93 14.05
C LEU A 87 -8.38 12.42 13.72
N ASP A 88 -7.34 13.09 14.22
CA ASP A 88 -7.07 14.51 13.97
C ASP A 88 -6.71 14.77 12.50
N GLY A 89 -6.03 13.82 11.87
CA GLY A 89 -5.77 13.86 10.43
C GLY A 89 -7.05 13.75 9.60
N PHE A 90 -7.99 12.90 10.03
CA PHE A 90 -9.25 12.70 9.33
C PHE A 90 -10.24 13.85 9.51
N THR A 91 -10.40 14.41 10.71
CA THR A 91 -11.33 15.51 10.97
C THR A 91 -11.04 16.74 10.10
N ASN A 92 -9.77 16.99 9.78
CA ASN A 92 -9.36 18.05 8.87
C ASN A 92 -9.70 17.80 7.39
N ILE A 93 -9.95 16.54 7.01
CA ILE A 93 -10.19 16.11 5.63
C ILE A 93 -11.66 15.77 5.38
N THR A 94 -12.37 15.26 6.40
CA THR A 94 -13.66 14.61 6.22
C THR A 94 -14.82 15.55 5.95
N GLY A 95 -14.75 16.83 6.34
CA GLY A 95 -15.87 17.76 6.15
C GLY A 95 -17.19 17.13 6.62
N ALA A 96 -18.17 17.00 5.71
CA ALA A 96 -19.47 16.36 5.96
C ALA A 96 -19.52 14.84 5.64
N MET A 97 -18.43 14.24 5.18
CA MET A 97 -18.38 12.82 4.80
C MET A 97 -17.98 11.91 5.97
N PRO A 98 -18.52 10.68 6.04
CA PRO A 98 -18.04 9.67 6.98
C PRO A 98 -16.54 9.39 6.79
N THR A 99 -15.79 9.30 7.88
CA THR A 99 -14.34 9.01 7.86
C THR A 99 -14.00 7.70 7.17
N THR A 100 -14.85 6.68 7.30
CA THR A 100 -14.72 5.40 6.60
C THR A 100 -14.70 5.56 5.08
N SER A 101 -15.56 6.43 4.52
CA SER A 101 -15.56 6.73 3.09
C SER A 101 -14.24 7.36 2.67
N VAL A 102 -13.73 8.31 3.45
CA VAL A 102 -12.44 8.96 3.16
C VAL A 102 -11.29 7.95 3.15
N ILE A 103 -11.25 7.02 4.11
CA ILE A 103 -10.24 5.95 4.17
C ILE A 103 -10.32 5.06 2.92
N ILE A 104 -11.51 4.58 2.57
CA ILE A 104 -11.72 3.71 1.41
C ILE A 104 -11.27 4.42 0.13
N PHE A 105 -11.61 5.70 -0.04
CA PHE A 105 -11.24 6.47 -1.22
C PHE A 105 -9.76 6.79 -1.28
N LEU A 106 -9.11 7.15 -0.16
CA LEU A 106 -7.69 7.48 -0.13
C LEU A 106 -6.77 6.28 -0.36
N GLY A 107 -7.19 5.09 0.08
CA GLY A 107 -6.41 3.85 -0.07
C GLY A 107 -5.85 3.60 -1.47
N PRO A 108 -6.69 3.57 -2.53
CA PRO A 108 -6.26 3.43 -3.91
C PRO A 108 -5.24 4.48 -4.36
N PHE A 109 -5.42 5.76 -3.99
CA PHE A 109 -4.50 6.83 -4.39
C PHE A 109 -3.13 6.69 -3.71
N ILE A 110 -3.13 6.43 -2.41
CA ILE A 110 -1.91 6.15 -1.65
C ILE A 110 -1.21 4.91 -2.25
N GLY A 111 -1.99 3.85 -2.50
CA GLY A 111 -1.53 2.64 -3.16
C GLY A 111 -0.87 2.89 -4.52
N LEU A 112 -1.46 3.77 -5.35
CA LEU A 112 -0.88 4.15 -6.64
C LEU A 112 0.47 4.85 -6.49
N ILE A 113 0.62 5.79 -5.54
CA ILE A 113 1.89 6.48 -5.28
C ILE A 113 2.98 5.46 -4.96
N TYR A 114 2.69 4.56 -4.01
CA TYR A 114 3.63 3.50 -3.61
C TYR A 114 3.86 2.45 -4.71
N GLY A 115 2.86 2.19 -5.55
CA GLY A 115 2.96 1.32 -6.72
C GLY A 115 3.86 1.90 -7.81
N ILE A 116 3.80 3.21 -8.05
CA ILE A 116 4.72 3.91 -8.95
C ILE A 116 6.17 3.73 -8.47
N ILE A 117 6.41 3.90 -7.16
CA ILE A 117 7.74 3.67 -6.57
C ILE A 117 8.19 2.23 -6.81
N ALA A 118 7.35 1.23 -6.51
CA ALA A 118 7.65 -0.17 -6.75
C ALA A 118 7.97 -0.46 -8.23
N GLY A 119 7.21 0.12 -9.15
CA GLY A 119 7.41 -0.01 -10.59
C GLY A 119 8.72 0.62 -11.06
N MET A 120 9.08 1.78 -10.52
CA MET A 120 10.37 2.45 -10.78
C MET A 120 11.54 1.62 -10.28
N VAL A 121 11.46 1.12 -9.04
CA VAL A 121 12.47 0.25 -8.43
C VAL A 121 12.66 -1.01 -9.26
N ALA A 122 11.58 -1.70 -9.62
CA ALA A 122 11.62 -2.91 -10.43
C ALA A 122 12.32 -2.67 -11.78
N SER A 123 11.95 -1.57 -12.45
CA SER A 123 12.50 -1.22 -13.76
C SER A 123 13.98 -0.86 -13.70
N LYS A 124 14.42 -0.13 -12.65
CA LYS A 124 15.82 0.22 -12.45
C LYS A 124 16.69 -1.01 -12.14
N ILE A 125 16.25 -1.86 -11.23
CA ILE A 125 17.00 -3.08 -10.83
C ILE A 125 17.17 -4.02 -12.04
N TYR A 126 16.11 -4.24 -12.81
CA TYR A 126 16.18 -5.10 -13.98
C TYR A 126 17.15 -4.58 -15.05
N LYS A 127 17.16 -3.26 -15.30
CA LYS A 127 18.12 -2.64 -16.23
C LYS A 127 19.56 -2.77 -15.73
N SER A 128 19.79 -2.64 -14.43
CA SER A 128 21.14 -2.77 -13.83
C SER A 128 21.70 -4.18 -13.95
N ASN A 129 20.87 -5.23 -13.88
CA ASN A 129 21.31 -6.62 -13.96
C ASN A 129 21.57 -7.11 -15.40
N LYS A 130 21.21 -6.31 -16.42
CA LYS A 130 21.44 -6.62 -17.84
C LYS A 130 22.68 -5.96 -18.43
N LYS A 131 23.30 -5.04 -17.68
CA LYS A 131 24.61 -4.48 -18.01
C LYS A 131 25.69 -5.40 -17.44
#